data_AF-A0A2H0RR03-F1
#
_entry.id   AF-A0A2H0RR03-F1
#
_cell.length_a   1.000
_cell.length_b   1.000
_cell.length_c   1.000
_cell.angle_alpha   90.00
_cell.angle_beta   90.00
_cell.angle_gamma   90.00
#
_symmetry.space_group_name_H-M   'P 1'
#
loop_
_entity.id
_entity.type
_entity.pdbx_description
1 polymer ?
#
loop_
_entity_poly.entity_id
_entity_poly.type
_entity_poly.pdbx_seq_one_letter_code
_entity_poly.pdbx_strand_id
1 'polypeptide(L)'
;MADSSVPLPVMPTPRELYDALMGEIEPELTTAQLPLLREKYKTESSEDSQIRRERYRKAFTHYDERFREYVNDLTSQVNVYRKSVLTARENRDKENEQAVLSEIESALSTL
;
A
#
# COMPACT_ATOMS: atom_id res chain seq x y z
N MET A 1 22.84 1.88 11.29
CA MET A 1 21.95 3.02 10.96
C MET A 1 21.29 2.69 9.62
N ALA A 2 19.96 2.80 9.51
CA ALA A 2 19.26 2.52 8.26
C ALA A 2 19.74 3.50 7.17
N ASP A 3 20.06 2.97 5.99
CA ASP A 3 20.52 3.72 4.83
C ASP A 3 19.40 4.66 4.35
N SER A 4 19.68 5.96 4.33
CA SER A 4 18.71 7.03 4.05
C SER A 4 18.48 7.28 2.55
N SER A 5 19.05 6.45 1.66
CA SER A 5 18.96 6.65 0.21
C SER A 5 17.71 6.06 -0.45
N VAL A 6 17.04 5.10 0.19
CA VAL A 6 15.79 4.51 -0.32
C VAL A 6 14.61 5.01 0.53
N PRO A 7 13.67 5.79 -0.04
CA PRO A 7 12.56 6.36 0.72
C PRO A 7 11.62 5.26 1.23
N LEU A 8 11.20 5.39 2.50
CA LEU A 8 10.28 4.43 3.11
C LEU A 8 8.91 4.51 2.43
N PRO A 9 8.34 3.38 1.99
CA PRO A 9 6.99 3.37 1.44
C PRO A 9 5.98 3.72 2.54
N VAL A 10 5.06 4.63 2.21
CA VAL A 10 3.94 5.01 3.09
C VAL A 10 2.76 4.09 2.79
N MET A 11 2.29 3.39 3.81
CA MET A 11 1.12 2.52 3.71
C MET A 11 -0.15 3.26 4.16
N PRO A 12 -1.29 3.09 3.46
CA PRO A 12 -2.56 3.61 3.95
C PRO A 12 -2.96 2.91 5.25
N THR A 13 -3.68 3.63 6.11
CA THR A 13 -4.34 3.03 7.26
C THR A 13 -5.46 2.08 6.80
N PRO A 14 -5.91 1.14 7.67
CA PRO A 14 -7.02 0.26 7.32
C PRO A 14 -8.30 1.00 6.89
N ARG A 15 -8.56 2.16 7.50
CA ARG A 15 -9.69 3.02 7.13
C ARG A 15 -9.52 3.60 5.73
N GLU A 16 -8.37 4.21 5.44
CA GLU A 16 -8.11 4.83 4.14
C GLU A 16 -8.17 3.79 3.01
N LEU A 17 -7.62 2.60 3.24
CA LEU A 17 -7.70 1.51 2.27
C LEU A 17 -9.14 1.05 2.06
N TYR A 18 -9.89 0.85 3.16
CA TYR A 18 -11.30 0.46 3.06
C TYR A 18 -12.11 1.50 2.28
N ASP A 19 -11.99 2.78 2.63
CA ASP A 19 -12.74 3.87 2.01
C ASP A 19 -12.34 4.09 0.55
N ALA A 20 -11.06 3.93 0.20
CA ALA A 20 -10.60 4.04 -1.18
C ALA A 20 -11.22 2.94 -2.07
N LEU A 21 -11.23 1.69 -1.61
CA LEU A 21 -11.80 0.58 -2.36
C LEU A 21 -13.34 0.63 -2.37
N MET A 22 -13.95 0.82 -1.21
CA MET A 22 -15.41 0.82 -1.07
C MET A 22 -16.04 2.06 -1.73
N GLY A 23 -15.34 3.19 -1.78
CA GLY A 23 -15.82 4.41 -2.44
C GLY A 23 -16.11 4.22 -3.94
N GLU A 24 -15.35 3.36 -4.62
CA GLU A 24 -15.59 2.99 -6.02
C GLU A 24 -16.72 1.97 -6.20
N ILE A 25 -16.96 1.13 -5.19
CA ILE A 25 -17.89 0.00 -5.23
C ILE A 25 -19.30 0.42 -4.77
N GLU A 26 -19.38 0.95 -3.55
CA GLU A 26 -20.61 1.40 -2.90
C GLU A 26 -20.27 2.58 -1.96
N PRO A 27 -20.39 3.84 -2.44
CA PRO A 27 -19.96 5.01 -1.68
C PRO A 27 -20.75 5.21 -0.39
N GLU A 28 -21.98 4.66 -0.28
CA GLU A 28 -22.77 4.71 0.95
C GLU A 28 -22.16 3.90 2.10
N LEU A 29 -21.34 2.89 1.79
CA LEU A 29 -20.68 2.05 2.78
C LEU A 29 -19.34 2.61 3.26
N THR A 30 -18.91 3.77 2.76
CA THR A 30 -17.71 4.45 3.27
C THR A 30 -17.91 4.96 4.69
N THR A 31 -16.83 5.06 5.47
CA THR A 31 -16.90 5.42 6.89
C THR A 31 -17.53 6.79 7.13
N ALA A 32 -17.40 7.72 6.18
CA ALA A 32 -18.03 9.04 6.23
C ALA A 32 -19.56 8.98 6.07
N GLN A 33 -20.08 8.00 5.33
CA GLN A 33 -21.50 7.92 4.97
C GLN A 33 -22.31 7.03 5.92
N LEU A 34 -21.68 6.04 6.56
CA LEU A 34 -22.35 5.12 7.51
C LEU A 34 -23.23 5.82 8.57
N PRO A 35 -22.80 6.93 9.22
CA PRO A 35 -23.61 7.61 10.23
C PRO A 35 -24.92 8.21 9.66
N LEU A 36 -24.94 8.53 8.36
CA LEU A 36 -26.04 9.22 7.69
C LEU A 36 -27.11 8.24 7.18
N LEU A 37 -26.79 6.95 7.06
CA LEU A 37 -27.69 5.96 6.49
C LEU A 37 -28.98 5.79 7.28
N ARG A 38 -28.92 5.92 8.61
CA ARG A 38 -30.12 5.80 9.46
C ARG A 38 -31.17 6.86 9.13
N GLU A 39 -30.75 8.10 8.92
CA GLU A 39 -31.68 9.17 8.57
C GLU A 39 -32.11 9.04 7.11
N LYS A 40 -31.18 8.71 6.21
CA LYS A 40 -31.46 8.50 4.77
C LYS A 40 -32.54 7.43 4.50
N TYR A 41 -32.58 6.38 5.32
CA TYR A 41 -33.52 5.24 5.15
C TYR A 41 -34.61 5.17 6.22
N LYS A 42 -34.88 6.27 6.94
CA LYS A 42 -35.86 6.29 8.04
C LYS A 42 -37.28 5.89 7.64
N THR A 43 -37.65 6.16 6.38
CA THR A 43 -38.98 5.86 5.81
C THR A 43 -38.91 4.76 4.74
N GLU A 44 -37.82 3.99 4.69
CA GLU A 44 -37.63 2.92 3.71
C GLU A 44 -38.67 1.80 3.92
N SER A 45 -39.26 1.31 2.81
CA SER A 45 -40.16 0.16 2.85
C SER A 45 -39.40 -1.15 3.12
N SER A 46 -40.09 -2.22 3.51
CA SER A 46 -39.44 -3.52 3.70
C SER A 46 -38.82 -4.08 2.42
N GLU A 47 -39.48 -3.86 1.27
CA GLU A 47 -39.00 -4.29 -0.05
C GLU A 47 -37.75 -3.53 -0.46
N ASP A 48 -37.75 -2.19 -0.33
CA ASP A 48 -36.58 -1.36 -0.64
C ASP A 48 -35.39 -1.72 0.25
N SER A 49 -35.66 -1.99 1.53
CA SER A 49 -34.64 -2.44 2.48
C SER A 49 -34.00 -3.76 2.08
N GLN A 50 -34.79 -4.68 1.52
CA GLN A 50 -34.26 -5.95 1.01
C GLN A 50 -33.40 -5.74 -0.24
N ILE A 51 -33.83 -4.89 -1.16
CA ILE A 51 -33.06 -4.52 -2.35
C ILE A 51 -31.71 -3.90 -1.95
N ARG A 52 -31.72 -2.97 -0.98
CA ARG A 52 -30.50 -2.35 -0.46
C ARG A 52 -29.57 -3.36 0.21
N ARG A 53 -30.09 -4.27 1.04
CA ARG A 53 -29.28 -5.34 1.65
C ARG A 53 -28.60 -6.21 0.61
N GLU A 54 -29.32 -6.58 -0.45
CA GLU A 54 -28.76 -7.38 -1.54
C GLU A 54 -27.68 -6.61 -2.32
N ARG A 55 -27.89 -5.32 -2.56
CA ARG A 55 -26.86 -4.43 -3.15
C ARG A 55 -25.60 -4.40 -2.28
N TYR A 56 -25.74 -4.18 -0.97
CA TYR A 56 -24.62 -4.15 -0.04
C TYR A 56 -23.91 -5.50 0.05
N ARG A 57 -24.63 -6.61 0.01
CA ARG A 57 -24.04 -7.96 -0.04
C ARG A 57 -23.11 -8.11 -1.24
N LYS A 58 -23.57 -7.70 -2.43
CA LYS A 58 -22.75 -7.73 -3.65
C LYS A 58 -21.54 -6.79 -3.55
N ALA A 59 -21.73 -5.60 -2.96
CA ALA A 59 -20.63 -4.66 -2.73
C ALA A 59 -19.51 -5.25 -1.87
N PHE A 60 -19.86 -5.95 -0.78
CA PHE A 60 -18.84 -6.63 0.04
C PHE A 60 -18.13 -7.76 -0.70
N THR A 61 -18.83 -8.52 -1.55
CA THR A 61 -18.17 -9.53 -2.40
C THR A 61 -17.18 -8.88 -3.37
N HIS A 62 -17.55 -7.77 -4.01
CA HIS A 62 -16.64 -7.02 -4.88
C HIS A 62 -15.46 -6.43 -4.11
N TYR A 63 -15.70 -5.97 -2.87
CA TYR A 63 -14.63 -5.45 -2.01
C TYR A 63 -13.59 -6.53 -1.72
N ASP A 64 -14.01 -7.75 -1.38
CA ASP A 64 -13.08 -8.85 -1.11
C ASP A 64 -12.22 -9.21 -2.33
N GLU A 65 -12.78 -9.10 -3.53
CA GLU A 65 -12.04 -9.28 -4.79
C GLU A 65 -11.02 -8.17 -5.00
N ARG A 66 -11.43 -6.90 -4.91
CA ARG A 66 -10.56 -5.73 -5.09
C ARG A 66 -9.46 -5.65 -4.02
N PHE A 67 -9.78 -6.03 -2.79
CA PHE A 67 -8.81 -6.10 -1.70
C PHE A 67 -7.75 -7.18 -1.97
N ARG A 68 -8.16 -8.34 -2.50
CA ARG A 68 -7.22 -9.42 -2.86
C ARG A 68 -6.28 -8.98 -3.98
N GLU A 69 -6.81 -8.31 -5.00
CA GLU A 69 -6.00 -7.71 -6.08
C GLU A 69 -4.99 -6.71 -5.52
N TYR A 70 -5.43 -5.79 -4.66
CA TYR A 70 -4.55 -4.82 -4.01
C TYR A 70 -3.40 -5.51 -3.23
N VAL A 71 -3.69 -6.56 -2.46
CA VAL A 71 -2.67 -7.29 -1.71
C VAL A 71 -1.67 -8.00 -2.62
N ASN A 72 -2.12 -8.55 -3.75
CA ASN A 72 -1.25 -9.18 -4.73
C ASN A 72 -0.29 -8.16 -5.39
N ASP A 73 -0.82 -6.99 -5.74
CA ASP A 73 -0.02 -5.90 -6.31
C ASP A 73 0.97 -5.36 -5.28
N LEU A 74 0.53 -5.17 -4.03
CA LEU A 74 1.39 -4.74 -2.94
C LEU A 74 2.53 -5.74 -2.70
N THR A 75 2.24 -7.04 -2.71
CA THR A 75 3.26 -8.09 -2.56
C THR A 75 4.31 -7.99 -3.67
N SER A 76 3.87 -7.72 -4.90
CA SER A 76 4.77 -7.53 -6.04
C SER A 76 5.65 -6.28 -5.86
N GLN A 77 5.07 -5.18 -5.41
CA GLN A 77 5.80 -3.94 -5.13
C GLN A 77 6.83 -4.11 -4.00
N VAL A 78 6.47 -4.83 -2.92
CA VAL A 78 7.39 -5.17 -1.82
C VAL A 78 8.59 -5.96 -2.33
N ASN A 79 8.37 -6.92 -3.23
CA ASN A 79 9.47 -7.69 -3.83
C ASN A 79 10.41 -6.82 -4.67
N VAL A 80 9.88 -5.88 -5.44
CA VAL A 80 10.68 -4.91 -6.20
C VAL A 80 11.47 -4.01 -5.25
N TYR A 81 10.83 -3.48 -4.21
CA TYR A 81 11.47 -2.64 -3.21
C TYR A 81 12.59 -3.40 -2.45
N ARG A 82 12.38 -4.67 -2.12
CA ARG A 82 13.41 -5.50 -1.48
C ARG A 82 14.66 -5.62 -2.36
N LYS A 83 14.47 -5.80 -3.67
CA LYS A 83 15.58 -5.86 -4.63
C LYS A 83 16.30 -4.52 -4.73
N SER A 84 15.57 -3.40 -4.78
CA SER A 84 16.20 -2.07 -4.87
C SER A 84 17.03 -1.76 -3.62
N VAL A 85 16.56 -2.12 -2.42
CA VAL A 85 17.32 -1.97 -1.18
C VAL A 85 18.61 -2.80 -1.21
N LEU A 86 18.54 -4.05 -1.67
CA LEU A 86 19.73 -4.90 -1.79
C LEU A 86 20.74 -4.33 -2.79
N THR A 87 20.29 -3.92 -3.98
CA THR A 87 21.16 -3.33 -5.00
C THR A 87 21.77 -2.01 -4.55
N ALA A 88 21.02 -1.16 -3.84
CA ALA A 88 21.56 0.07 -3.27
C ALA A 88 22.69 -0.21 -2.28
N ARG A 89 22.53 -1.24 -1.45
CA ARG A 89 23.56 -1.68 -0.51
C ARG A 89 24.80 -2.21 -1.21
N GLU A 90 24.63 -3.11 -2.19
CA GLU A 90 25.74 -3.69 -2.96
C GLU A 90 26.55 -2.63 -3.71
N ASN A 91 25.89 -1.65 -4.32
CA ASN A 91 26.58 -0.56 -5.01
C ASN A 91 27.41 0.29 -4.06
N ARG A 92 26.89 0.56 -2.86
CA ARG A 92 27.62 1.32 -1.85
C ARG A 92 28.81 0.56 -1.29
N ASP A 93 28.66 -0.74 -1.06
CA ASP A 93 29.76 -1.58 -0.61
C ASP A 93 30.88 -1.61 -1.69
N LYS A 94 30.53 -1.67 -2.99
CA LYS A 94 31.49 -1.51 -4.11
C LYS A 94 32.17 -0.15 -4.13
N GLU A 95 31.44 0.95 -3.93
CA GLU A 95 32.00 2.30 -3.86
C GLU A 95 33.01 2.44 -2.70
N ASN A 96 32.68 1.87 -1.54
CA ASN A 96 33.58 1.86 -0.39
C ASN A 96 34.83 1.00 -0.65
N GLU A 97 34.69 -0.19 -1.23
CA GLU A 97 35.82 -1.05 -1.61
C GLU A 97 36.75 -0.33 -2.59
N GLN A 98 36.19 0.36 -3.59
CA GLN A 98 36.98 1.09 -4.56
C GLN A 98 37.72 2.30 -3.95
N ALA A 99 37.10 2.99 -2.99
CA ALA A 99 37.75 4.04 -2.23
C ALA A 99 38.94 3.50 -1.40
N VAL A 100 38.75 2.38 -0.69
CA VAL A 100 39.81 1.75 0.11
C VAL A 100 40.96 1.25 -0.76
N LEU A 101 40.68 0.64 -1.91
CA LEU A 101 41.71 0.20 -2.85
C LEU A 101 42.53 1.39 -3.36
N SER A 102 41.88 2.49 -3.71
CA SER A 102 42.55 3.71 -4.16
C SER A 102 43.46 4.33 -3.08
N GLU A 103 43.04 4.27 -1.82
CA GLU A 103 43.87 4.70 -0.68
C GLU A 103 45.12 3.81 -0.52
N ILE A 104 44.96 2.48 -0.62
CA ILE A 104 46.07 1.53 -0.53
C ILE A 104 47.08 1.74 -1.68
N GLU A 105 46.59 1.89 -2.92
CA GLU A 105 47.43 2.16 -4.09
C GLU A 105 48.24 3.47 -3.93
N SER A 106 47.60 4.50 -3.39
CA SER A 106 48.26 5.79 -3.12
C SER A 106 49.35 5.66 -2.06
N ALA A 107 49.10 4.88 -0.99
CA ALA A 107 50.06 4.62 0.07
C ALA A 107 51.27 3.78 -0.41
N LEU A 108 51.06 2.83 -1.32
CA LEU A 108 52.13 2.04 -1.91
C LEU A 108 52.97 2.83 -2.93
N SER A 109 52.37 3.78 -3.65
CA SER A 109 53.07 4.59 -4.65
C SER A 109 53.94 5.71 -4.04
N THR A 110 53.80 5.96 -2.74
CA THR A 110 54.56 6.96 -1.98
C THR A 110 55.73 6.36 -1.18
N LEU A 111 55.93 5.04 -1.28
CA LEU A 111 57.06 4.26 -0.77
C LEU A 111 58.13 4.06 -1.86
#